data_AF-A0A1Y4C2V6-F1
#
_entry.id   AF-A0A1Y4C2V6-F1
#
_cell.length_a   1.000
_cell.length_b   1.000
_cell.length_c   1.000
_cell.angle_alpha   90.00
_cell.angle_beta   90.00
_cell.angle_gamma   90.00
#
_symmetry.space_group_name_H-M   'P 1'
#
loop_
_entity.id
_entity.type
_entity.pdbx_description
1 polymer ?
#
loop_
_entity_poly.entity_id
_entity_poly.type
_entity_poly.pdbx_seq_one_letter_code
_entity_poly.pdbx_strand_id
1 'polypeptide(L)'
;MEPVFNHFDQAGNAVMVDVTGKEPTYHTAVAEGKIFVTRPILDAITGRTAAKGDVLGVARVAGIMAAKRTWEVIPLCHPLLL
;
A
#
# COMPACT_ATOMS: atom_id res chain seq x y z
N MET A 1 11.36 24.34 12.07
CA MET A 1 9.90 24.48 11.87
C MET A 1 9.32 23.13 12.26
N GLU A 2 8.40 23.09 13.22
CA GLU A 2 7.77 21.82 13.60
C GLU A 2 6.94 21.27 12.44
N PRO A 3 6.89 19.94 12.23
CA PRO A 3 6.10 19.33 11.17
C PRO A 3 4.61 19.62 11.39
N VAL A 4 3.99 20.27 10.41
CA VAL A 4 2.55 20.56 10.41
C VAL A 4 1.81 19.35 9.84
N PHE A 5 0.89 18.77 10.60
CA PHE A 5 0.00 17.73 10.08
C PHE A 5 -1.03 18.35 9.14
N ASN A 6 -1.15 17.81 7.92
CA ASN A 6 -2.07 18.32 6.91
C ASN A 6 -3.44 17.62 6.90
N HIS A 7 -3.56 16.43 7.51
CA HIS A 7 -4.80 15.67 7.59
C HIS A 7 -5.65 15.98 8.83
N PHE A 8 -5.36 17.09 9.52
CA PHE A 8 -6.12 17.56 10.67
C PHE A 8 -6.50 19.03 10.46
N ASP A 9 -7.73 19.39 10.80
CA ASP A 9 -8.16 20.80 10.85
C ASP A 9 -7.65 21.50 12.12
N GLN A 10 -7.97 22.79 12.28
CA GLN A 10 -7.57 23.59 13.45
C GLN A 10 -8.21 23.12 14.76
N ALA A 11 -9.31 22.38 14.70
CA ALA A 11 -9.98 21.79 15.85
C ALA A 11 -9.46 20.38 16.17
N GLY A 12 -8.53 19.84 15.38
CA GLY A 12 -7.98 18.50 15.54
C GLY A 12 -8.84 17.39 14.95
N ASN A 13 -9.83 17.70 14.11
CA ASN A 13 -10.62 16.68 13.40
C ASN A 13 -9.87 16.20 12.16
N ALA A 14 -10.00 14.92 11.84
CA ALA A 14 -9.42 14.32 10.65
C ALA A 14 -10.12 14.84 9.38
N VAL A 15 -9.34 15.33 8.41
CA VAL A 15 -9.84 15.87 7.14
C VAL A 15 -9.03 15.36 5.96
N MET A 16 -9.70 15.10 4.83
CA MET A 16 -9.04 14.84 3.56
C MET A 16 -8.60 16.18 2.95
N VAL A 17 -7.31 16.31 2.63
CA VAL A 17 -6.74 17.56 2.11
C VAL A 17 -7.31 17.87 0.73
N ASP A 18 -7.79 19.09 0.49
CA ASP A 18 -8.15 19.51 -0.86
C ASP A 18 -6.90 19.66 -1.74
N VAL A 19 -6.91 19.00 -2.91
CA VAL A 19 -5.82 19.02 -3.90
C VAL A 19 -6.25 19.62 -5.23
N THR A 20 -7.46 20.16 -5.34
CA THR A 20 -8.05 20.68 -6.60
C THR A 20 -7.19 21.75 -7.28
N GLY A 21 -6.54 22.62 -6.49
CA GLY A 21 -5.68 23.69 -7.00
C GLY A 21 -4.27 23.26 -7.37
N LYS A 22 -3.92 21.97 -7.31
CA LYS A 22 -2.59 21.48 -7.65
C LYS A 22 -2.52 21.06 -9.12
N GLU A 23 -1.46 21.47 -9.80
CA GLU A 23 -1.20 21.08 -11.18
C GLU A 23 -0.88 19.57 -11.28
N PRO A 24 -1.54 18.81 -12.18
CA PRO A 24 -1.23 17.40 -12.41
C PRO A 24 0.19 17.22 -12.94
N THR A 25 0.91 16.25 -12.38
CA THR A 25 2.27 15.87 -12.80
C THR A 25 2.43 14.34 -12.72
N TYR A 26 3.47 13.78 -13.33
CA TYR A 26 3.76 12.35 -13.24
C TYR A 26 4.43 12.00 -11.91
N HIS A 27 3.80 11.11 -11.14
CA HIS A 27 4.27 10.70 -9.82
C HIS A 27 4.64 9.22 -9.85
N THR A 28 5.71 8.87 -9.14
CA THR A 28 6.10 7.48 -8.89
C THR A 28 6.53 7.33 -7.43
N ALA A 29 6.27 6.17 -6.86
CA ALA A 29 6.66 5.82 -5.50
C ALA A 29 7.11 4.37 -5.45
N VAL A 30 8.13 4.08 -4.65
CA VAL A 30 8.66 2.73 -4.44
C VAL A 30 8.63 2.41 -2.95
N ALA A 31 8.12 1.24 -2.59
CA ALA A 31 8.09 0.73 -1.23
C ALA A 31 8.52 -0.75 -1.21
N GLU A 32 9.14 -1.18 -0.11
CA GLU A 32 9.55 -2.56 0.11
C GLU A 32 9.12 -3.06 1.49
N GLY A 33 9.01 -4.39 1.63
CA GLY A 33 8.67 -5.06 2.88
C GLY A 33 9.22 -6.48 2.89
N LYS A 34 9.38 -7.06 4.09
CA LYS A 34 9.92 -8.42 4.27
C LYS A 34 9.03 -9.22 5.20
N ILE A 35 8.82 -10.49 4.86
CA ILE A 35 8.15 -11.46 5.72
C ILE A 35 9.20 -12.48 6.14
N PHE A 36 9.47 -12.56 7.44
CA PHE A 36 10.37 -13.57 7.99
C PHE A 36 9.60 -14.88 8.19
N VAL A 37 10.19 -15.97 7.71
CA VAL A 37 9.60 -17.30 7.76
C VAL A 37 10.62 -18.31 8.29
N THR A 38 10.13 -19.47 8.72
CA THR A 38 11.00 -20.58 9.12
C THR A 38 11.66 -21.22 7.90
N ARG A 39 12.75 -21.96 8.13
CA ARG A 39 13.46 -22.67 7.07
C ARG A 39 12.57 -23.63 6.26
N PRO A 40 11.69 -24.46 6.87
CA PRO A 40 10.79 -25.32 6.12
C PRO A 40 9.82 -24.57 5.20
N ILE A 41 9.35 -23.39 5.61
CA ILE A 41 8.46 -22.57 4.77
C ILE A 41 9.24 -22.01 3.58
N LEU A 42 10.46 -21.50 3.82
CA LEU A 42 11.32 -21.00 2.75
C LEU A 42 11.60 -22.11 1.72
N ASP A 43 11.99 -23.29 2.18
CA ASP A 43 12.28 -24.44 1.32
C ASP A 43 11.04 -24.84 0.49
N ALA A 44 9.85 -24.82 1.10
CA ALA A 44 8.59 -25.12 0.39
C ALA A 44 8.23 -24.06 -0.67
N ILE A 45 8.50 -22.78 -0.41
CA ILE A 45 8.29 -21.69 -1.37
C ILE A 45 9.26 -21.84 -2.54
N THR A 46 10.56 -21.97 -2.26
CA THR A 46 11.60 -22.07 -3.31
C THR A 46 11.48 -23.37 -4.10
N GLY A 47 11.09 -24.46 -3.44
CA GLY A 47 10.86 -25.77 -4.05
C GLY A 47 9.52 -25.90 -4.76
N ARG A 48 8.63 -24.90 -4.67
CA ARG A 48 7.27 -24.89 -5.25
C ARG A 48 6.40 -26.07 -4.76
N THR A 49 6.60 -26.49 -3.51
CA THR A 49 5.89 -27.60 -2.85
C THR A 49 4.91 -27.13 -1.78
N ALA A 50 4.66 -25.82 -1.70
CA ALA A 50 3.67 -25.26 -0.79
C ALA A 50 2.28 -25.88 -1.02
N ALA A 51 1.64 -26.35 0.06
CA ALA A 51 0.35 -27.05 0.00
C ALA A 51 -0.78 -26.24 -0.66
N LYS A 52 -0.67 -24.91 -0.68
CA LYS A 52 -1.65 -23.99 -1.28
C LYS A 52 -1.32 -23.59 -2.73
N GLY A 53 -0.32 -24.23 -3.36
CA GLY A 53 0.12 -23.90 -4.72
C GLY A 53 1.07 -22.69 -4.76
N ASP A 54 1.00 -21.91 -5.84
CA ASP A 54 1.89 -20.77 -6.10
C ASP A 54 1.57 -19.56 -5.19
N VAL A 55 2.16 -19.55 -4.00
CA VAL A 55 1.96 -18.49 -3.02
C VAL A 55 2.52 -17.13 -3.45
N LEU A 56 3.60 -17.09 -4.24
CA LEU A 56 4.19 -15.83 -4.71
C LEU A 56 3.37 -15.24 -5.86
N GLY A 57 2.86 -16.09 -6.76
CA GLY A 57 1.93 -15.69 -7.80
C GLY A 57 0.67 -15.05 -7.23
N VAL A 58 0.06 -15.70 -6.23
CA VAL A 58 -1.10 -15.16 -5.51
C VAL A 58 -0.76 -13.85 -4.80
N ALA A 59 0.36 -13.78 -4.09
CA ALA A 59 0.78 -12.56 -3.37
C ALA A 59 0.97 -11.36 -4.31
N ARG A 60 1.51 -11.56 -5.51
CA ARG A 60 1.68 -10.51 -6.53
C ARG A 60 0.33 -9.96 -7.00
N VAL A 61 -0.62 -10.82 -7.33
CA VAL A 61 -1.97 -10.40 -7.75
C VAL A 61 -2.66 -9.64 -6.61
N ALA A 62 -2.58 -10.17 -5.39
CA ALA A 62 -3.12 -9.52 -4.21
C ALA A 62 -2.53 -8.11 -4.00
N GLY A 63 -1.22 -7.95 -4.14
CA GLY A 63 -0.54 -6.65 -4.04
C GLY A 63 -1.01 -5.64 -5.09
N ILE A 64 -1.14 -6.06 -6.36
CA ILE A 64 -1.64 -5.20 -7.44
C ILE A 64 -3.10 -4.77 -7.17
N MET A 65 -3.94 -5.70 -6.70
CA MET A 65 -5.32 -5.38 -6.34
C MET A 65 -5.39 -4.43 -5.14
N ALA A 66 -4.55 -4.65 -4.12
CA ALA A 66 -4.50 -3.80 -2.94
C ALA A 66 -4.09 -2.37 -3.29
N ALA A 67 -3.09 -2.19 -4.16
CA ALA A 67 -2.63 -0.85 -4.60
C ALA A 67 -3.79 -0.02 -5.19
N LYS A 68 -4.60 -0.61 -6.07
CA LYS A 68 -5.75 0.06 -6.69
C LYS A 68 -6.90 0.38 -5.72
N ARG A 69 -6.96 -0.30 -4.58
CA ARG A 69 -7.99 -0.14 -3.55
C ARG A 69 -7.47 0.55 -2.29
N THR A 70 -6.31 1.21 -2.38
CA THR A 70 -5.69 1.89 -1.23
C THR A 70 -6.64 2.87 -0.56
N TRP A 71 -7.37 3.67 -1.34
CA TRP A 71 -8.34 4.65 -0.84
C TRP A 71 -9.56 4.04 -0.14
N GLU A 72 -9.87 2.77 -0.40
CA GLU A 72 -10.94 2.06 0.33
C GLU A 72 -10.48 1.62 1.73
N VAL A 73 -9.16 1.46 1.93
CA VAL A 73 -8.57 0.95 3.17
C VAL A 73 -8.02 2.07 4.05
N ILE A 74 -7.45 3.13 3.43
CA ILE A 74 -6.85 4.26 4.13
C ILE A 74 -7.84 5.45 4.13
N PRO A 75 -8.44 5.82 5.28
CA PRO A 75 -9.63 6.70 5.33
C PRO A 75 -9.51 8.07 4.65
N LEU A 76 -8.30 8.63 4.58
CA LEU A 76 -8.06 9.97 4.05
C LEU A 76 -7.23 9.98 2.76
N CYS A 77 -6.99 8.81 2.17
CA CYS A 77 -6.35 8.74 0.86
C CYS A 77 -7.31 9.18 -0.24
N HIS A 78 -6.82 10.02 -1.16
CA HIS A 78 -7.57 10.37 -2.37
C HIS A 78 -7.76 9.13 -3.25
N PRO A 79 -8.93 8.98 -3.89
CA PRO A 79 -9.10 7.98 -4.94
C PRO A 79 -8.26 8.39 -6.16
N LEU A 80 -7.31 7.54 -6.54
CA LEU A 80 -6.42 7.77 -7.68
C LEU A 80 -6.65 6.70 -8.75
N LEU A 81 -6.51 7.12 -10.02
CA LEU A 81 -6.47 6.20 -11.16
C LEU A 81 -5.03 5.69 -11.32
N LEU A 82 -4.77 4.46 -10.85
CA LEU A 82 -3.54 3.71 -11.06
C LEU A 82 -3.63 2.81 -12.30
#